data_AF-A0A0F9A3I5-F1
#
_entry.id   AF-A0A0F9A3I5-F1
#
_cell.length_a   1.000
_cell.length_b   1.000
_cell.length_c   1.000
_cell.angle_alpha   90.00
_cell.angle_beta   90.00
_cell.angle_gamma   90.00
#
_symmetry.space_group_name_H-M   'P 1'
#
loop_
_entity.id
_entity.type
_entity.pdbx_description
1 polymer ?
#
loop_
_entity_poly.entity_id
_entity_poly.type
_entity_poly.pdbx_seq_one_letter_code
_entity_poly.pdbx_strand_id
1 'polypeptide(L)' 'MPRRREPFTLIKRPGSPYWYFKLGPWTCYKSTGKKLKSEAMEVALRALKSAEDDPGGPT' A
#
# COMPACT_ATOMS: atom_id res chain seq x y z
N MET A 1 -0.70 -20.60 -12.60
CA MET A 1 0.25 -19.47 -12.44
C MET A 1 0.30 -19.10 -10.98
N PRO A 2 1.42 -19.30 -10.25
CA PRO A 2 1.51 -18.82 -8.89
C PRO A 2 1.38 -17.30 -8.95
N ARG A 3 0.28 -16.78 -8.40
CA ARG A 3 0.05 -15.34 -8.21
C ARG A 3 1.32 -14.80 -7.56
N ARG A 4 2.12 -14.05 -8.33
CA ARG A 4 3.19 -13.21 -7.76
C ARG A 4 2.54 -12.52 -6.58
N ARG A 5 2.99 -12.81 -5.35
CA ARG A 5 2.52 -12.13 -4.17
C ARG A 5 2.86 -10.66 -4.41
N GLU A 6 1.89 -9.88 -4.87
CA GLU A 6 2.09 -8.46 -5.06
C GLU A 6 2.59 -7.93 -3.71
N PRO A 7 3.73 -7.23 -3.70
CA PRO A 7 4.38 -6.86 -2.44
C PRO A 7 3.54 -5.88 -1.61
N PHE A 8 2.48 -5.33 -2.21
CA PHE A 8 1.45 -4.54 -1.56
C PHE A 8 0.09 -4.77 -2.24
N THR A 9 -0.98 -4.52 -1.51
CA THR A 9 -2.36 -4.49 -2.02
C THR A 9 -2.86 -3.06 -2.06
N LEU A 10 -3.47 -2.63 -3.17
CA LEU A 10 -4.07 -1.31 -3.32
C LEU A 10 -5.60 -1.42 -3.42
N ILE A 11 -6.34 -0.74 -2.54
CA ILE A 11 -7.82 -0.75 -2.52
C ILE A 11 -8.38 0.67 -2.49
N LYS A 12 -9.64 0.81 -2.88
CA LYS A 12 -10.42 2.04 -2.69
C LYS A 12 -11.56 1.73 -1.71
N ARG A 13 -11.68 2.49 -0.62
CA ARG A 13 -12.76 2.28 0.34
C ARG A 13 -14.05 2.93 -0.15
N PRO A 14 -15.21 2.27 0.00
CA PRO A 14 -16.50 2.93 -0.23
C PRO A 14 -16.62 4.12 0.72
N GLY A 15 -16.94 5.30 0.18
CA GLY A 15 -17.03 6.56 0.94
C GLY A 15 -15.72 7.36 1.05
N SER A 16 -14.59 6.85 0.56
CA SER A 16 -13.35 7.63 0.49
C SER A 16 -12.91 7.85 -0.96
N PRO A 17 -12.59 9.10 -1.37
CA PRO A 17 -12.05 9.35 -2.70
C PRO A 17 -10.61 8.86 -2.84
N TYR A 18 -9.96 8.49 -1.73
CA TYR A 18 -8.55 8.13 -1.67
C TYR A 18 -8.32 6.63 -1.81
N TRP A 19 -7.18 6.30 -2.39
CA TRP A 19 -6.66 4.94 -2.40
C TRP A 19 -5.98 4.62 -1.07
N TYR A 20 -5.99 3.34 -0.74
CA TYR A 20 -5.35 2.80 0.44
C TYR A 20 -4.42 1.68 0.00
N PHE A 21 -3.30 1.56 0.67
CA PHE A 21 -2.31 0.51 0.43
C PHE A 21 -2.06 -0.30 1.69
N LYS A 22 -1.76 -1.57 1.52
CA LYS A 22 -1.34 -2.49 2.58
C LYS A 22 -0.10 -3.21 2.10
N LEU A 23 1.02 -3.02 2.77
CA LEU A 23 2.22 -3.81 2.50
C LEU A 23 2.05 -5.22 3.05
N GLY A 24 2.73 -6.22 2.46
CA GLY A 24 2.60 -7.63 2.84
C GLY A 24 2.60 -7.91 4.36
N PRO A 25 3.59 -7.43 5.14
CA PRO A 25 3.65 -7.67 6.58
C PRO A 25 2.70 -6.80 7.41
N TRP A 26 2.05 -5.80 6.81
CA TRP A 26 1.17 -4.90 7.56
C TRP A 26 -0.14 -5.60 7.90
N THR A 27 -0.70 -5.32 9.07
CA THR A 27 -2.04 -5.78 9.47
C THR A 27 -3.14 -4.86 8.92
N CYS A 28 -2.82 -3.56 8.79
CA CYS A 28 -3.75 -2.50 8.45
C CYS A 28 -3.47 -1.85 7.08
N TYR A 29 -4.52 -1.27 6.47
CA TYR A 29 -4.41 -0.44 5.28
C TYR A 29 -4.12 1.01 5.67
N LYS A 30 -3.13 1.66 5.04
CA LYS A 30 -2.90 3.11 5.16
C LYS A 30 -3.46 3.86 3.97
N SER A 31 -3.95 5.08 4.20
CA SER A 31 -4.36 5.98 3.12
C SER A 31 -3.12 6.46 2.36
N THR A 32 -3.17 6.45 1.03
CA THR A 32 -2.14 7.12 0.21
C THR A 32 -2.38 8.63 0.13
N GLY A 33 -3.57 9.11 0.49
CA GLY A 33 -3.98 10.50 0.24
C GLY A 33 -4.16 10.85 -1.24
N LYS A 34 -3.99 9.87 -2.15
CA LYS A 34 -4.09 10.05 -3.60
C LYS A 34 -5.41 9.53 -4.14
N LYS A 35 -6.01 10.26 -5.08
CA LYS A 35 -7.27 9.87 -5.75
C LYS A 35 -7.03 9.05 -7.01
N LEU A 36 -5.89 9.25 -7.66
CA LEU A 36 -5.49 8.52 -8.85
C LEU A 36 -4.76 7.24 -8.48
N LYS A 37 -5.04 6.16 -9.23
CA LYS A 37 -4.40 4.86 -9.03
C LYS A 37 -2.89 4.92 -9.25
N SER A 38 -2.45 5.64 -10.29
CA SER A 38 -1.03 5.77 -10.64
C SER A 38 -0.23 6.43 -9.52
N GLU A 39 -0.69 7.58 -9.01
CA GLU A 39 0.00 8.25 -7.88
C GLU A 39 -0.04 7.41 -6.60
N ALA A 40 -1.15 6.73 -6.33
CA ALA A 40 -1.29 5.85 -5.18
C ALA A 40 -0.31 4.66 -5.24
N MET A 41 -0.06 4.15 -6.45
CA MET A 41 0.91 3.08 -6.70
C MET A 41 2.34 3.55 -6.47
N GLU A 42 2.71 4.76 -6.87
CA GLU A 42 4.02 5.36 -6.56
C GLU A 42 4.23 5.51 -5.05
N VAL A 43 3.20 5.96 -4.32
CA VAL A 43 3.25 6.05 -2.84
C VAL A 43 3.44 4.68 -2.21
N ALA A 44 2.70 3.67 -2.67
CA ALA A 44 2.81 2.31 -2.15
C ALA A 44 4.18 1.68 -2.45
N LEU A 45 4.74 1.90 -3.64
CA LEU A 45 6.07 1.44 -4.03
C LEU A 45 7.18 2.12 -3.20
N ARG A 46 7.08 3.44 -3.00
CA ARG A 46 8.01 4.18 -2.14
C ARG A 46 7.93 3.69 -0.69
N ALA A 47 6.73 3.47 -0.18
CA ALA A 47 6.52 2.95 1.17
C ALA A 47 7.04 1.52 1.33
N LEU A 48 6.87 0.66 0.31
CA LEU A 48 7.45 -0.68 0.28
C LEU A 48 8.97 -0.63 0.38
N LYS A 49 9.62 0.19 -0.45
CA LYS A 49 11.07 0.36 -0.44
C LYS A 49 11.60 0.87 0.91
N SER A 50 10.84 1.73 1.58
CA SER A 50 11.17 2.17 2.94
C SER A 50 10.92 1.10 4.01
N ALA A 51 9.89 0.27 3.86
CA ALA A 51 9.56 -0.78 4.82
C ALA A 51 10.47 -2.01 4.72
N GLU A 52 11.13 -2.24 3.58
CA GLU A 52 12.21 -3.22 3.48
C GLU A 52 13.45 -2.83 4.31
N ASP A 53 13.61 -1.55 4.62
CA ASP A 53 14.70 -1.02 5.45
C ASP A 53 14.37 -1.07 6.96
N ASP A 54 13.08 -1.08 7.32
CA ASP A 54 12.60 -1.12 8.71
C ASP A 54 11.43 -2.13 8.87
N PRO A 55 11.72 -3.39 9.29
CA PRO A 55 10.71 -4.44 9.40
C PRO A 55 9.69 -4.21 10.54
N GLY A 56 9.90 -3.17 11.36
CA GLY A 56 9.06 -2.79 12.49
C GLY A 56 7.93 -1.84 12.10
N GLY A 57 7.20 -2.17 11.02
CA GLY A 57 6.11 -1.34 10.49
C GLY A 57 5.23 -0.74 11.60
N PRO A 58 4.67 0.47 11.40
CA PRO A 58 4.12 1.28 12.48
C PRO A 58 3.02 0.52 13.22
N THR A 59 3.25 0.31 14.53
CA THR A 59 2.31 -0.26 15.51
C THR A 59 0.97 0.48 15.52
#